data_AF-A0A060C221-F1
#
_entry.id   AF-A0A060C221-F1
#
_cell.length_a   1.000
_cell.length_b   1.000
_cell.length_c   1.000
_cell.angle_alpha   90.00
_cell.angle_beta   90.00
_cell.angle_gamma   90.00
#
_symmetry.space_group_name_H-M   'P 1'
#
loop_
_entity.id
_entity.type
_entity.pdbx_description
1 polymer ?
#
loop_
_entity_poly.entity_id
_entity_poly.type
_entity_poly.pdbx_seq_one_letter_code
_entity_poly.pdbx_strand_id
1 'polypeptide(L)' 'MEHNITRDEAIKAFHLEPEKKTVLIIGGSLGARTLNESVLQHLHEIKNSGVQFIWQTGKYYYQEIKERLSA' A
#
# COMPACT_ATOMS: atom_id res chain seq x y z
N MET A 1 2.66 -11.54 -23.06
CA MET A 1 1.33 -11.23 -22.51
C MET A 1 1.22 -9.72 -22.51
N GLU A 2 0.39 -9.15 -23.37
CA GLU A 2 0.09 -7.71 -23.30
C GLU A 2 -1.00 -7.49 -22.25
N HIS A 3 -0.67 -6.78 -21.18
CA HIS A 3 -1.65 -6.31 -20.20
C HIS A 3 -2.03 -4.88 -20.56
N ASN A 4 -2.90 -4.73 -21.56
CA ASN A 4 -3.49 -3.45 -21.94
C ASN A 4 -4.66 -3.12 -21.00
N ILE A 5 -4.35 -2.80 -19.74
CA ILE A 5 -5.31 -2.21 -18.82
C ILE A 5 -5.19 -0.69 -18.87
N THR A 6 -6.31 0.00 -19.01
CA THR A 6 -6.36 1.45 -18.91
C THR A 6 -6.18 1.89 -17.46
N ARG A 7 -5.78 3.15 -17.26
CA ARG A 7 -5.65 3.73 -15.92
C ARG A 7 -6.97 3.64 -15.14
N ASP A 8 -8.09 3.90 -15.78
CA ASP A 8 -9.41 3.90 -15.16
C ASP A 8 -9.84 2.49 -14.73
N GLU A 9 -9.53 1.48 -15.53
CA GLU A 9 -9.76 0.08 -15.16
C GLU A 9 -8.91 -0.33 -13.97
N ALA A 10 -7.63 0.07 -13.94
CA ALA A 10 -6.75 -0.20 -12.80
C ALA A 10 -7.25 0.49 -11.53
N ILE A 11 -7.65 1.76 -11.61
CA ILE A 11 -8.20 2.50 -10.47
C ILE A 11 -9.43 1.79 -9.90
N LYS A 12 -10.36 1.35 -10.77
CA LYS A 12 -11.53 0.58 -10.34
C LYS A 12 -11.15 -0.76 -9.71
N ALA A 13 -10.20 -1.48 -10.31
CA ALA A 13 -9.75 -2.78 -9.82
C ALA A 13 -9.10 -2.71 -8.42
N PHE A 14 -8.39 -1.62 -8.13
CA PHE A 14 -7.77 -1.38 -6.82
C PHE A 14 -8.68 -0.60 -5.84
N HIS A 15 -9.94 -0.31 -6.21
CA HIS A 15 -10.88 0.48 -5.42
C HIS A 15 -10.33 1.87 -5.01
N LEU A 16 -9.64 2.51 -5.94
CA LEU A 16 -8.97 3.79 -5.75
C LEU A 16 -9.86 4.97 -6.19
N GLU A 17 -9.58 6.16 -5.67
CA GLU A 17 -10.22 7.39 -6.12
C GLU A 17 -9.40 8.03 -7.28
N PRO A 18 -10.04 8.39 -8.41
CA PRO A 18 -9.32 8.86 -9.60
C PRO A 18 -8.65 10.23 -9.42
N GLU A 19 -9.26 11.09 -8.59
CA GLU A 19 -8.80 12.46 -8.30
C GLU A 19 -7.67 12.51 -7.26
N LYS A 20 -7.45 11.40 -6.54
CA LYS A 20 -6.40 11.32 -5.52
C LYS A 20 -5.10 10.77 -6.11
N LYS A 21 -3.98 11.39 -5.74
CA LYS A 21 -2.66 10.84 -6.05
C LYS A 21 -2.46 9.54 -5.29
N THR A 22 -1.88 8.54 -5.97
CA THR A 22 -1.59 7.23 -5.38
C THR A 22 -0.10 7.10 -5.11
N VAL A 23 0.25 6.72 -3.89
CA VAL A 23 1.62 6.38 -3.49
C VAL A 23 1.73 4.85 -3.36
N LEU A 24 2.68 4.26 -4.07
CA LEU A 24 3.01 2.85 -3.93
C LEU A 24 4.18 2.70 -2.95
N ILE A 25 3.96 1.97 -1.86
CA ILE A 25 4.97 1.64 -0.87
C ILE A 25 5.38 0.18 -1.08
N ILE A 26 6.62 -0.03 -1.51
CA ILE A 26 7.24 -1.34 -1.69
C ILE A 26 8.64 -1.34 -1.09
N GLY A 27 9.09 -2.48 -0.57
CA GLY A 27 10.41 -2.64 0.03
C GLY A 27 11.10 -3.93 -0.41
N GLY A 28 12.40 -3.84 -0.70
CA GLY A 28 13.24 -5.00 -1.00
C GLY A 28 13.68 -5.77 0.25
N SER A 29 14.25 -6.97 0.07
CA SER A 29 14.58 -7.91 1.15
C SER A 29 15.38 -7.31 2.33
N LEU A 30 16.33 -6.42 2.07
CA LEU A 30 17.19 -5.83 3.10
C LEU A 30 16.53 -4.71 3.91
N GLY A 31 15.43 -4.12 3.41
CA GLY A 31 14.80 -2.94 4.02
C GLY A 31 13.29 -3.05 4.26
N ALA A 32 12.66 -4.12 3.78
CA ALA A 32 11.21 -4.30 3.85
C ALA A 32 10.69 -4.26 5.30
N ARG A 33 11.44 -4.82 6.26
CA ARG A 33 11.06 -4.81 7.67
C ARG A 33 10.97 -3.38 8.21
N THR A 34 12.04 -2.61 8.09
CA THR A 34 12.09 -1.22 8.60
C THR A 34 11.03 -0.35 7.93
N LEU A 35 10.82 -0.53 6.62
CA LEU A 35 9.76 0.17 5.89
C LEU A 35 8.37 -0.18 6.43
N ASN A 36 8.09 -1.47 6.62
CA ASN A 36 6.78 -1.92 7.10
C ASN A 36 6.48 -1.42 8.52
N GLU A 37 7.47 -1.47 9.42
CA GLU A 37 7.32 -0.93 10.78
C GLU A 37 7.08 0.59 10.77
N SER A 38 7.80 1.34 9.92
CA SER A 38 7.60 2.77 9.78
C SER A 38 6.18 3.10 9.31
N VAL A 39 5.66 2.36 8.32
CA VAL A 39 4.29 2.53 7.84
C VAL A 39 3.26 2.25 8.95
N LEU A 40 3.43 1.16 9.70
CA LEU A 40 2.55 0.82 10.83
C LEU A 40 2.51 1.92 11.90
N GLN A 41 3.65 2.51 12.22
CA GLN A 41 3.76 3.55 13.24
C GLN A 41 3.09 4.87 12.84
N HIS A 42 2.96 5.14 11.54
CA HIS A 42 2.47 6.41 11.01
C HIS A 42 1.15 6.28 10.23
N LEU A 43 0.36 5.21 10.46
CA LEU A 43 -0.91 4.97 9.75
C LEU A 43 -1.90 6.14 9.86
N HIS A 44 -1.92 6.83 11.01
CA HIS A 44 -2.79 7.98 11.21
C HIS A 44 -2.40 9.18 10.31
N GLU A 45 -1.10 9.45 10.17
CA GLU A 45 -0.60 10.50 9.28
C GLU A 45 -0.86 10.15 7.82
N ILE A 46 -0.61 8.90 7.44
CA ILE A 46 -0.91 8.35 6.12
C ILE A 46 -2.39 8.57 5.79
N LYS A 47 -3.29 8.22 6.71
CA LYS A 47 -4.75 8.42 6.54
C LYS A 47 -5.14 9.88 6.34
N ASN A 48 -4.46 10.82 7.02
CA ASN A 48 -4.77 12.24 6.98
C ASN A 48 -4.02 13.04 5.89
N SER A 49 -3.15 12.38 5.13
CA SER A 49 -2.28 13.03 4.13
C SER A 49 -3.00 13.55 2.88
N GLY A 50 -4.27 13.18 2.67
CA GLY A 50 -5.05 13.57 1.49
C GLY A 50 -4.67 12.84 0.21
N VAL A 51 -3.75 11.87 0.27
CA VAL A 51 -3.41 10.96 -0.84
C VAL A 51 -3.83 9.53 -0.49
N GLN A 52 -3.82 8.64 -1.48
CA GLN A 52 -4.15 7.22 -1.29
C GLN A 52 -2.92 6.34 -1.47
N PHE A 53 -2.94 5.14 -0.89
CA PHE A 53 -1.75 4.30 -0.80
C PHE A 53 -2.05 2.87 -1.25
N ILE A 54 -1.11 2.28 -1.97
CA ILE A 54 -0.99 0.83 -2.13
C ILE A 54 0.25 0.42 -1.34
N TRP A 55 0.10 -0.52 -0.40
CA TRP A 55 1.21 -1.01 0.41
C TRP A 55 1.45 -2.49 0.16
N GLN A 56 2.58 -2.80 -0.47
CA GLN A 56 3.02 -4.16 -0.70
C GLN A 56 4.04 -4.54 0.37
N THR A 57 3.64 -5.48 1.23
CA THR A 57 4.39 -5.77 2.46
C THR A 57 5.31 -6.99 2.35
N GLY A 58 5.14 -7.80 1.31
CA GLY A 58 5.80 -9.11 1.15
C GLY A 58 5.07 -10.23 1.90
N LYS A 59 5.14 -11.45 1.37
CA LYS A 59 4.40 -12.62 1.91
C LYS A 59 4.72 -12.89 3.39
N TYR A 60 5.97 -12.71 3.79
CA TYR A 60 6.43 -12.99 5.15
C TYR A 60 5.82 -12.04 6.20
N TYR A 61 5.64 -10.76 5.87
CA TYR A 61 5.14 -9.75 6.81
C TYR A 61 3.63 -9.56 6.75
N TYR A 62 2.97 -10.11 5.73
CA TYR A 62 1.54 -9.92 5.51
C TYR A 62 0.68 -10.32 6.71
N GLN A 63 0.97 -11.48 7.34
CA GLN A 63 0.17 -11.96 8.47
C GLN A 63 0.33 -11.08 9.71
N GLU A 64 1.58 -10.78 10.09
CA GLU A 64 1.88 -9.92 11.24
C GLU A 64 1.23 -8.53 11.09
N ILE A 65 1.34 -7.93 9.91
CA ILE A 65 0.74 -6.62 9.62
C ILE A 65 -0.78 -6.69 9.70
N LYS A 66 -1.39 -7.77 9.19
CA LYS A 66 -2.84 -7.94 9.25
C LYS A 66 -3.34 -8.04 10.68
N GLU A 67 -2.66 -8.77 11.54
CA GLU A 67 -2.98 -8.85 12.97
C GLU A 67 -2.90 -7.47 13.63
N ARG A 68 -1.83 -6.72 13.37
CA ARG A 68 -1.61 -5.36 13.90
C ARG A 68 -2.65 -4.35 13.43
N LEU A 69 -3.24 -4.54 12.25
CA LEU A 69 -4.30 -3.67 11.70
C LEU A 69 -5.70 -4.02 12.20
N SER A 70 -5.89 -5.24 12.73
CA SER A 70 -7.19 -5.72 13.24
C SER A 70 -7.40 -5.47 14.74
N ALA A 71 -6.33 -5.07 15.45
CA ALA A 71 -6.35 -4.67 16.85
C ALA A 71 -6.70 -3.19 17.00
#